data_AF-A0A357N5D0-F1
#
_entry.id   AF-A0A357N5D0-F1
#
_cell.length_a   1.000
_cell.length_b   1.000
_cell.length_c   1.000
_cell.angle_alpha   90.00
_cell.angle_beta   90.00
_cell.angle_gamma   90.00
#
_symmetry.space_group_name_H-M   'P 1'
#
loop_
_entity.id
_entity.type
_entity.pdbx_description
1 polymer ?
#
loop_
_entity_poly.entity_id
_entity_poly.type
_entity_poly.pdbx_seq_one_letter_code
_entity_poly.pdbx_strand_id
1 'polypeptide(L)'
;LLVLLAARYVHYGNWVPWMPSSTGPHRFGLGGVVAAAVPLLGVFASAGLLLGVAPRVQRPHRQLTQVAGGAVLAAMLLLMGLAALQSGLVQFVALDSTRPLSVAVQAVPQLQWMLPLLPVAGWAGLMALQVVVLLLAVELLPALWRRPGAAADHDDREPGRATLALGTAALAMLLVPWLPERAVLPPGLAVLPLLAVLCLGLLRPQGPLPRQRTALIYLLAPLAAVLCLVPLARQIQLWQG
;
A
#
# COMPACT_ATOMS: atom_id res chain seq x y z
N LEU A 1 -6.68 -19.90 -1.39
CA LEU A 1 -7.12 -20.81 -2.47
C LEU A 1 -6.05 -21.03 -3.53
N LEU A 2 -5.62 -19.99 -4.26
CA LEU A 2 -4.57 -20.11 -5.29
C LEU A 2 -3.32 -20.84 -4.80
N VAL A 3 -2.76 -20.41 -3.67
CA VAL A 3 -1.57 -21.04 -3.08
C VAL A 3 -1.77 -22.54 -2.83
N LEU A 4 -2.93 -22.94 -2.30
CA LEU A 4 -3.24 -24.35 -2.01
C LEU A 4 -3.37 -25.19 -3.28
N LEU A 5 -4.01 -24.68 -4.33
CA LEU A 5 -4.19 -25.42 -5.58
C LEU A 5 -2.89 -25.53 -6.38
N ALA A 6 -2.12 -24.43 -6.42
CA ALA A 6 -0.90 -24.33 -7.20
C ALA A 6 0.29 -25.07 -6.54
N ALA A 7 0.29 -25.24 -5.22
CA ALA A 7 1.39 -25.87 -4.48
C ALA A 7 1.77 -27.26 -5.01
N ARG A 8 0.80 -28.03 -5.53
CA ARG A 8 1.06 -29.38 -6.07
C ARG A 8 1.85 -29.39 -7.39
N TYR A 9 1.94 -28.25 -8.07
CA TYR A 9 2.58 -28.10 -9.37
C TYR A 9 3.96 -27.42 -9.28
N VAL A 10 4.47 -27.24 -8.05
CA VAL A 10 5.78 -26.63 -7.81
C VAL A 10 6.90 -27.58 -8.20
N HIS A 11 7.82 -27.10 -9.03
CA HIS A 11 9.05 -27.79 -9.38
C HIS A 11 10.22 -27.22 -8.59
N TYR A 12 10.74 -28.02 -7.64
CA TYR A 12 11.87 -27.63 -6.78
C TYR A 12 13.15 -27.24 -7.54
N GLY A 13 13.33 -27.76 -8.76
CA GLY A 13 14.46 -27.39 -9.62
C GLY A 13 14.51 -25.90 -9.98
N ASN A 14 13.35 -25.22 -10.00
CA ASN A 14 13.28 -23.78 -10.27
C ASN A 14 13.78 -22.92 -9.10
N TRP A 15 13.91 -23.49 -7.90
CA TRP A 15 14.44 -22.80 -6.73
C TRP A 15 15.97 -22.74 -6.70
N VAL A 16 16.65 -23.31 -7.69
CA VAL A 16 18.11 -23.30 -7.76
C VAL A 16 18.57 -22.51 -9.00
N PRO A 17 19.25 -21.35 -8.83
CA PRO A 17 19.55 -20.67 -7.56
C PRO A 17 18.35 -19.86 -7.01
N TRP A 18 18.14 -19.89 -5.69
CA TRP A 18 17.05 -19.13 -5.04
C TRP A 18 17.25 -17.62 -5.19
N MET A 19 18.52 -17.21 -5.16
CA MET A 19 18.95 -15.84 -5.39
C MET A 19 19.87 -15.80 -6.61
N PRO A 20 19.36 -15.45 -7.79
CA PRO A 20 20.19 -15.31 -8.98
C PRO A 20 21.17 -14.14 -8.85
N SER A 21 22.31 -14.25 -9.52
CA SER A 21 23.28 -13.16 -9.63
C SER A 21 22.66 -11.92 -10.29
N SER A 22 23.14 -10.74 -9.90
CA SER A 22 22.69 -9.47 -10.47
C SER A 22 22.92 -9.45 -11.98
N THR A 23 21.88 -9.20 -12.78
CA THR A 23 21.97 -9.11 -14.26
C THR A 23 21.99 -7.68 -14.78
N GLY A 24 21.89 -6.70 -13.87
CA GLY A 24 22.01 -5.27 -14.18
C GLY A 24 21.79 -4.42 -12.92
N PRO A 25 21.90 -3.08 -13.02
CA PRO A 25 21.61 -2.21 -11.89
C PRO A 25 20.16 -2.41 -11.43
N HIS A 26 19.98 -2.76 -10.15
CA HIS A 26 18.67 -3.02 -9.53
C HIS A 26 17.86 -4.17 -10.15
N ARG A 27 18.50 -5.06 -10.94
CA ARG A 27 17.87 -6.25 -11.53
C ARG A 27 18.47 -7.52 -10.95
N PHE A 28 17.64 -8.28 -10.25
CA PHE A 28 18.02 -9.50 -9.52
C PHE A 28 19.17 -9.26 -8.50
N GLY A 29 19.60 -10.30 -7.78
CA GLY A 29 20.56 -10.17 -6.69
C GLY A 29 20.11 -9.21 -5.57
N LEU A 30 21.06 -8.76 -4.75
CA LEU A 30 20.77 -7.90 -3.58
C LEU A 30 20.19 -6.54 -4.00
N GLY A 31 20.71 -5.98 -5.10
CA GLY A 31 20.20 -4.72 -5.66
C GLY A 31 18.73 -4.83 -6.08
N GLY A 32 18.34 -5.95 -6.71
CA GLY A 32 16.94 -6.24 -7.05
C GLY A 32 16.05 -6.46 -5.83
N VAL A 33 16.55 -7.10 -4.77
CA VAL A 33 15.79 -7.29 -3.52
C VAL A 33 15.49 -5.94 -2.85
N VAL A 34 16.50 -5.08 -2.70
CA VAL A 34 16.29 -3.72 -2.18
C VAL A 34 15.36 -2.94 -3.10
N ALA A 35 15.46 -3.17 -4.42
CA ALA A 35 14.60 -2.52 -5.38
C ALA A 35 13.11 -2.86 -5.17
N ALA A 36 12.81 -4.15 -5.02
CA ALA A 36 11.47 -4.67 -4.79
C ALA A 36 10.94 -4.38 -3.38
N ALA A 37 11.80 -4.23 -2.38
CA ALA A 37 11.41 -3.91 -1.01
C ALA A 37 10.75 -2.53 -0.88
N VAL A 38 11.21 -1.54 -1.66
CA VAL A 38 10.70 -0.16 -1.60
C VAL A 38 9.18 -0.07 -1.82
N PRO A 39 8.60 -0.56 -2.93
CA PRO A 39 7.15 -0.51 -3.11
C PRO A 39 6.38 -1.35 -2.07
N LEU A 40 6.96 -2.46 -1.59
CA LEU A 40 6.36 -3.28 -0.52
C LEU A 40 6.24 -2.52 0.81
N LEU A 41 7.19 -1.64 1.14
CA LEU A 41 7.07 -0.75 2.31
C LEU A 41 5.81 0.10 2.21
N GLY A 42 5.51 0.66 1.03
CA GLY A 42 4.29 1.41 0.80
C GLY A 42 3.01 0.59 1.02
N VAL A 43 3.01 -0.66 0.59
CA VAL A 43 1.90 -1.59 0.83
C VAL A 43 1.69 -1.83 2.33
N PHE A 44 2.76 -2.13 3.08
CA PHE A 44 2.64 -2.35 4.52
C PHE A 44 2.32 -1.08 5.30
N ALA A 45 2.78 0.07 4.83
CA ALA A 45 2.46 1.36 5.44
C ALA A 45 0.95 1.65 5.41
N SER A 46 0.21 1.12 4.42
CA SER A 46 -1.26 1.23 4.36
C SER A 46 -1.98 0.63 5.58
N ALA A 47 -1.36 -0.27 6.34
CA ALA A 47 -1.91 -0.75 7.61
C ALA A 47 -2.13 0.40 8.62
N GLY A 48 -1.39 1.51 8.48
CA GLY A 48 -1.57 2.73 9.27
C GLY A 48 -2.94 3.39 9.06
N LEU A 49 -3.66 3.08 7.98
CA LEU A 49 -5.03 3.55 7.75
C LEU A 49 -6.00 3.09 8.86
N LEU A 50 -5.71 1.96 9.53
CA LEU A 50 -6.49 1.47 10.67
C LEU A 50 -6.55 2.48 11.83
N LEU A 51 -5.56 3.36 11.94
CA LEU A 51 -5.53 4.39 12.98
C LEU A 51 -6.71 5.38 12.87
N GLY A 52 -7.24 5.62 11.66
CA GLY A 52 -8.41 6.49 11.51
C GLY A 52 -9.70 5.90 12.08
N VAL A 53 -9.73 4.60 12.38
CA VAL A 53 -10.86 3.93 13.04
C VAL A 53 -10.74 4.01 14.57
N ALA A 54 -9.63 4.51 15.12
CA ALA A 54 -9.41 4.60 16.57
C ALA A 54 -10.57 5.22 17.37
N PRO A 55 -11.26 6.28 16.90
CA PRO A 55 -12.39 6.87 17.62
C PRO A 55 -13.59 5.91 17.81
N ARG A 56 -13.71 4.87 16.98
CA ARG A 56 -14.82 3.90 17.00
C ARG A 56 -14.55 2.67 17.87
N VAL A 57 -13.36 2.59 18.46
CA VAL A 57 -12.86 1.38 19.11
C VAL A 57 -12.78 1.62 20.62
N GLN A 58 -13.36 0.72 21.41
CA GLN A 58 -13.38 0.85 22.88
C GLN A 58 -11.97 0.87 23.49
N ARG A 59 -11.04 0.05 22.95
CA ARG A 59 -9.64 -0.05 23.42
C ARG A 59 -8.67 0.15 22.26
N PRO A 60 -8.49 1.40 21.78
CA PRO A 60 -7.84 1.69 20.51
C PRO A 60 -6.39 1.17 20.48
N HIS A 61 -5.58 1.45 21.50
CA HIS A 61 -4.18 1.03 21.51
C HIS A 61 -4.01 -0.49 21.38
N ARG A 62 -4.69 -1.28 22.22
CA ARG A 62 -4.52 -2.74 22.22
C ARG A 62 -5.11 -3.39 20.96
N GLN A 63 -6.33 -3.00 20.58
CA GLN A 63 -7.02 -3.64 19.46
C GLN A 63 -6.38 -3.26 18.12
N LEU A 64 -6.01 -2.00 17.92
CA LEU A 64 -5.36 -1.59 16.68
C LEU A 64 -3.97 -2.20 16.53
N THR A 65 -3.15 -2.28 17.59
CA THR A 65 -1.84 -2.93 17.51
C THR A 65 -1.96 -4.43 17.23
N GLN A 66 -2.90 -5.13 17.86
CA GLN A 66 -3.11 -6.56 17.62
C GLN A 66 -3.62 -6.84 16.20
N VAL A 67 -4.61 -6.08 15.74
CA VAL A 67 -5.20 -6.26 14.41
C VAL A 67 -4.22 -5.83 13.31
N ALA A 68 -3.59 -4.66 13.44
CA ALA A 68 -2.62 -4.19 12.45
C ALA A 68 -1.39 -5.11 12.38
N GLY A 69 -0.83 -5.47 13.54
CA GLY A 69 0.31 -6.39 13.60
C GLY A 69 -0.02 -7.77 13.05
N GLY A 70 -1.18 -8.32 13.40
CA GLY A 70 -1.67 -9.60 12.87
C GLY A 70 -1.91 -9.55 11.36
N ALA A 71 -2.53 -8.48 10.85
CA ALA A 71 -2.77 -8.30 9.43
C ALA A 71 -1.46 -8.17 8.63
N VAL A 72 -0.49 -7.39 9.12
CA VAL A 72 0.83 -7.23 8.50
C VAL A 72 1.56 -8.57 8.48
N LEU A 73 1.61 -9.29 9.60
CA LEU A 73 2.27 -10.60 9.67
C LEU A 73 1.61 -11.61 8.72
N ALA A 74 0.28 -11.69 8.71
CA ALA A 74 -0.45 -12.57 7.81
C ALA A 74 -0.18 -12.22 6.33
N ALA A 75 -0.18 -10.93 5.98
CA ALA A 75 0.14 -10.47 4.63
C ALA A 75 1.58 -10.81 4.23
N MET A 76 2.56 -10.64 5.12
CA MET A 76 3.96 -11.03 4.88
C MET A 76 4.07 -12.53 4.57
N LEU A 77 3.44 -13.38 5.38
CA LEU A 77 3.47 -14.84 5.17
C LEU A 77 2.80 -15.24 3.85
N LEU A 78 1.67 -14.60 3.51
CA LEU A 78 0.98 -14.84 2.24
C LEU A 78 1.83 -14.41 1.04
N LEU A 79 2.48 -13.26 1.11
CA LEU A 79 3.37 -12.78 0.05
C LEU A 79 4.61 -13.66 -0.11
N MET A 80 5.19 -14.13 1.00
CA MET A 80 6.32 -15.06 0.98
C MET A 80 5.92 -16.41 0.36
N GLY A 81 4.74 -16.93 0.72
CA GLY A 81 4.18 -18.13 0.10
C GLY A 81 3.90 -17.95 -1.40
N LEU A 82 3.38 -16.79 -1.81
CA LEU A 82 3.13 -16.47 -3.22
C LEU A 82 4.44 -16.33 -4.01
N ALA A 83 5.50 -15.78 -3.38
CA ALA A 83 6.83 -15.66 -3.96
C ALA A 83 7.51 -17.03 -4.13
N ALA A 84 7.42 -17.91 -3.13
CA ALA A 84 7.92 -19.28 -3.24
C ALA A 84 7.14 -20.11 -4.26
N LEU A 85 5.84 -19.87 -4.36
CA LEU A 85 4.98 -20.53 -5.34
C LEU A 85 5.36 -20.13 -6.77
N GLN A 86 5.40 -18.83 -7.07
CA GLN A 86 5.69 -18.35 -8.43
C GLN A 86 7.09 -18.78 -8.89
N SER A 87 8.09 -18.74 -8.01
CA SER A 87 9.45 -19.23 -8.31
C SER A 87 9.52 -20.75 -8.44
N GLY A 88 8.55 -21.47 -7.88
CA GLY A 88 8.41 -22.91 -8.04
C GLY A 88 7.74 -23.32 -9.35
N LEU A 89 6.81 -22.51 -9.85
CA LEU A 89 6.04 -22.80 -11.07
C LEU A 89 6.83 -22.50 -12.35
N VAL A 90 7.63 -21.43 -12.35
CA VAL A 90 8.38 -20.96 -13.53
C VAL A 90 9.77 -20.49 -13.13
N GLN A 91 10.69 -20.46 -14.11
CA GLN A 91 12.03 -19.90 -13.87
C GLN A 91 12.00 -18.39 -13.65
N PHE A 92 12.95 -17.90 -12.85
CA PHE A 92 13.03 -16.49 -12.42
C PHE A 92 13.06 -15.48 -13.56
N VAL A 93 13.58 -15.85 -14.73
CA VAL A 93 13.61 -14.96 -15.92
C VAL A 93 12.20 -14.69 -16.44
N ALA A 94 11.32 -15.69 -16.41
CA ALA A 94 9.92 -15.51 -16.84
C ALA A 94 9.11 -14.62 -15.87
N LEU A 95 9.56 -14.50 -14.62
CA LEU A 95 8.95 -13.63 -13.61
C LEU A 95 9.32 -12.15 -13.77
N ASP A 96 10.29 -11.80 -14.63
CA ASP A 96 10.61 -10.40 -14.99
C ASP A 96 9.54 -9.85 -15.95
N SER A 97 8.31 -9.78 -15.46
CA SER A 97 7.12 -9.35 -16.19
C SER A 97 6.31 -8.40 -15.34
N THR A 98 5.47 -7.58 -15.98
CA THR A 98 4.51 -6.70 -15.30
C THR A 98 3.46 -7.48 -14.50
N ARG A 99 3.19 -8.74 -14.87
CA ARG A 99 2.19 -9.62 -14.23
C ARG A 99 2.78 -10.99 -13.89
N PRO A 100 3.72 -11.07 -12.94
CA PRO A 100 4.48 -12.29 -12.66
C PRO A 100 3.59 -13.46 -12.24
N LEU A 101 2.52 -13.18 -11.48
CA LEU A 101 1.57 -14.20 -11.05
C LEU A 101 0.78 -14.80 -12.22
N SER A 102 0.37 -13.97 -13.19
CA SER A 102 -0.33 -14.46 -14.39
C SER A 102 0.58 -15.33 -15.25
N VAL A 103 1.85 -14.94 -15.41
CA VAL A 103 2.85 -15.72 -16.16
C VAL A 103 3.11 -17.06 -15.49
N ALA A 104 3.26 -17.07 -14.16
CA ALA A 104 3.48 -18.30 -13.39
C ALA A 104 2.31 -19.29 -13.53
N VAL A 105 1.07 -18.80 -13.48
CA VAL A 105 -0.13 -19.63 -13.63
C VAL A 105 -0.32 -20.11 -15.08
N GLN A 106 0.02 -19.28 -16.07
CA GLN A 106 -0.05 -19.64 -17.49
C GLN A 106 0.79 -20.85 -17.86
N ALA A 107 1.94 -21.02 -17.19
CA ALA A 107 2.83 -22.15 -17.40
C ALA A 107 2.23 -23.50 -16.98
N VAL A 108 1.17 -23.52 -16.18
CA VAL A 108 0.50 -24.75 -15.74
C VAL A 108 -0.89 -24.86 -16.36
N PRO A 109 -1.09 -25.76 -17.34
CA PRO A 109 -2.38 -25.93 -18.05
C PRO A 109 -3.58 -26.12 -17.11
N GLN A 110 -3.38 -26.86 -16.02
CA GLN A 110 -4.42 -27.21 -15.05
C GLN A 110 -4.91 -26.01 -14.22
N LEU A 111 -4.14 -24.93 -14.15
CA LEU A 111 -4.55 -23.70 -13.47
C LEU A 111 -5.03 -22.61 -14.44
N GLN A 112 -5.11 -22.90 -15.74
CA GLN A 112 -5.42 -21.84 -16.71
C GLN A 112 -6.81 -21.22 -16.52
N TRP A 113 -7.76 -21.99 -15.98
CA TRP A 113 -9.08 -21.48 -15.61
C TRP A 113 -9.03 -20.37 -14.55
N MET A 114 -7.92 -20.23 -13.81
CA MET A 114 -7.74 -19.18 -12.82
C MET A 114 -7.28 -17.86 -13.42
N LEU A 115 -6.69 -17.84 -14.63
CA LEU A 115 -6.19 -16.63 -15.29
C LEU A 115 -7.19 -15.46 -15.27
N PRO A 116 -8.46 -15.62 -15.67
CA PRO A 116 -9.42 -14.51 -15.68
C PRO A 116 -9.79 -14.04 -14.27
N LEU A 117 -9.64 -14.88 -13.24
CA LEU A 117 -9.96 -14.53 -11.84
C LEU A 117 -8.87 -13.65 -11.20
N LEU A 118 -7.60 -13.80 -11.61
CA LEU A 118 -6.50 -12.99 -11.08
C LEU A 118 -6.70 -11.48 -11.24
N PRO A 119 -6.96 -10.93 -12.46
CA PRO A 119 -7.16 -9.49 -12.62
C PRO A 119 -8.41 -9.02 -11.89
N VAL A 120 -9.49 -9.81 -11.89
CA VAL A 120 -10.73 -9.47 -11.16
C VAL A 120 -10.47 -9.36 -9.65
N ALA A 121 -9.71 -10.29 -9.08
CA ALA A 121 -9.34 -10.24 -7.67
C ALA A 121 -8.44 -9.03 -7.35
N GLY A 122 -7.49 -8.71 -8.23
CA GLY A 122 -6.66 -7.51 -8.11
C GLY A 122 -7.50 -6.24 -8.11
N TRP A 123 -8.43 -6.13 -9.05
CA TRP A 123 -9.36 -5.01 -9.15
C TRP A 123 -10.29 -4.88 -7.94
N ALA A 124 -10.87 -5.99 -7.48
CA ALA A 124 -11.71 -5.99 -6.28
C ALA A 124 -10.94 -5.51 -5.05
N GLY A 125 -9.69 -5.96 -4.88
CA GLY A 125 -8.81 -5.51 -3.79
C GLY A 125 -8.48 -4.02 -3.86
N LEU A 126 -8.17 -3.52 -5.05
CA LEU A 126 -7.91 -2.09 -5.28
C LEU A 126 -9.15 -1.23 -4.99
N MET A 127 -10.33 -1.67 -5.45
CA MET A 127 -11.58 -0.95 -5.18
C MET A 127 -11.91 -0.92 -3.69
N ALA A 128 -11.74 -2.04 -2.99
CA ALA A 128 -11.94 -2.09 -1.55
C ALA A 128 -10.99 -1.12 -0.81
N LEU A 129 -9.71 -1.10 -1.17
CA LEU A 129 -8.73 -0.17 -0.60
C LEU A 129 -9.11 1.30 -0.87
N GLN A 130 -9.54 1.59 -2.10
CA GLN A 130 -9.94 2.95 -2.50
C GLN A 130 -11.16 3.43 -1.70
N VAL A 131 -12.15 2.58 -1.47
CA VAL A 131 -13.31 2.91 -0.63
C VAL A 131 -12.88 3.21 0.81
N VAL A 132 -11.99 2.40 1.39
CA VAL A 132 -11.46 2.63 2.75
C VAL A 132 -10.76 3.99 2.83
N VAL A 133 -9.89 4.29 1.86
CA VAL A 133 -9.20 5.58 1.77
C VAL A 133 -10.18 6.74 1.65
N LEU A 134 -11.22 6.62 0.81
CA LEU A 134 -12.23 7.66 0.63
C LEU A 134 -12.99 7.94 1.94
N LEU A 135 -13.42 6.88 2.65
CA LEU A 135 -14.11 7.01 3.94
C LEU A 135 -13.21 7.73 4.97
N LEU A 136 -11.94 7.33 5.05
CA LEU A 136 -10.97 7.97 5.93
C LEU A 136 -10.72 9.44 5.56
N ALA A 137 -10.64 9.75 4.27
CA ALA A 137 -10.46 11.12 3.79
C ALA A 137 -11.64 12.01 4.19
N VAL A 138 -12.87 11.55 4.02
CA VAL A 138 -14.09 12.32 4.41
C VAL A 138 -14.12 12.60 5.92
N GLU A 139 -13.64 11.67 6.74
CA GLU A 139 -13.70 11.77 8.20
C GLU A 139 -12.55 12.56 8.83
N LEU A 140 -11.32 12.37 8.35
CA LEU A 140 -10.13 12.97 8.93
C LEU A 140 -9.91 14.41 8.44
N LEU A 141 -10.37 14.74 7.23
CA LEU A 141 -10.10 16.04 6.61
C LEU A 141 -10.74 17.23 7.35
N PRO A 142 -11.99 17.17 7.85
CA PRO A 142 -12.57 18.26 8.65
C PRO A 142 -11.81 18.48 9.97
N ALA A 143 -11.31 17.41 10.60
CA ALA A 143 -10.50 17.49 11.81
C ALA A 143 -9.10 18.08 11.54
N LEU A 144 -8.53 17.79 10.36
CA LEU A 144 -7.29 18.41 9.89
C LEU A 144 -7.49 19.86 9.43
N TRP A 145 -8.69 20.32 9.09
CA TRP A 145 -8.88 21.72 8.68
C TRP A 145 -9.15 22.67 9.86
N ARG A 146 -9.70 22.17 10.96
CA ARG A 146 -9.87 22.98 12.19
C ARG A 146 -8.51 23.33 12.78
N ARG A 147 -8.10 24.60 12.67
CA ARG A 147 -6.89 25.13 13.30
C ARG A 147 -7.00 25.02 14.83
N PRO A 148 -5.99 24.50 15.54
CA PRO A 148 -5.99 24.50 17.00
C PRO A 148 -5.75 25.94 17.47
N GLY A 149 -6.83 26.68 17.77
CA GLY A 149 -6.75 28.05 18.28
C GLY A 149 -7.80 29.04 17.75
N ALA A 150 -8.66 28.66 16.81
CA ALA A 150 -9.78 29.51 16.39
C ALA A 150 -10.93 29.44 17.42
N ALA A 151 -10.69 30.01 18.60
CA ALA A 151 -11.78 30.48 19.43
C ALA A 151 -12.32 31.77 18.80
N ALA A 152 -13.61 31.75 18.44
CA ALA A 152 -14.46 32.91 18.26
C ALA A 152 -14.27 33.82 17.03
N ASP A 153 -14.24 33.28 15.80
CA ASP A 153 -14.74 34.08 14.67
C ASP A 153 -15.57 33.24 13.70
N HIS A 154 -16.80 33.71 13.45
CA HIS A 154 -17.82 33.08 12.63
C HIS A 154 -17.49 33.29 11.13
N ASP A 155 -16.63 32.45 10.56
CA ASP A 155 -16.61 32.28 9.10
C ASP A 155 -16.72 30.79 8.71
N ASP A 156 -17.93 30.28 8.88
CA ASP A 156 -18.35 28.90 8.58
C ASP A 156 -18.50 28.60 7.07
N ARG A 157 -17.97 29.44 6.17
CA ARG A 157 -18.26 29.33 4.71
C ARG A 157 -17.25 28.58 3.86
N GLU A 158 -16.06 28.25 4.36
CA GLU A 158 -15.01 27.60 3.54
C GLU A 158 -14.69 26.10 3.77
N PRO A 159 -15.22 25.36 4.76
CA PRO A 159 -14.89 23.93 4.88
C PRO A 159 -15.51 23.10 3.75
N GLY A 160 -16.65 23.54 3.19
CA GLY A 160 -17.36 22.85 2.12
C GLY A 160 -16.60 22.80 0.79
N ARG A 161 -15.89 23.87 0.41
CA ARG A 161 -15.18 23.94 -0.89
C ARG A 161 -13.91 23.12 -0.90
N ALA A 162 -13.15 23.10 0.20
CA ALA A 162 -11.96 22.27 0.33
C ALA A 162 -12.31 20.77 0.44
N THR A 163 -13.37 20.43 1.19
CA THR A 163 -13.88 19.05 1.25
C THR A 163 -14.50 18.59 -0.08
N LEU A 164 -15.18 19.48 -0.80
CA LEU A 164 -15.64 19.21 -2.18
C LEU A 164 -14.47 19.06 -3.15
N ALA A 165 -13.44 19.91 -3.12
CA ALA A 165 -12.29 19.83 -4.02
C ALA A 165 -11.44 18.57 -3.78
N LEU A 166 -11.30 18.14 -2.52
CA LEU A 166 -10.62 16.88 -2.21
C LEU A 166 -11.52 15.67 -2.46
N GLY A 167 -12.82 15.79 -2.23
CA GLY A 167 -13.83 14.78 -2.59
C GLY A 167 -13.90 14.58 -4.11
N THR A 168 -13.83 15.65 -4.90
CA THR A 168 -13.74 15.57 -6.36
C THR A 168 -12.39 15.05 -6.82
N ALA A 169 -11.28 15.39 -6.15
CA ALA A 169 -9.98 14.79 -6.44
C ALA A 169 -9.96 13.28 -6.13
N ALA A 170 -10.55 12.85 -5.01
CA ALA A 170 -10.67 11.44 -4.63
C ALA A 170 -11.65 10.66 -5.54
N LEU A 171 -12.73 11.30 -5.99
CA LEU A 171 -13.66 10.77 -6.99
C LEU A 171 -13.01 10.70 -8.39
N ALA A 172 -12.21 11.69 -8.77
CA ALA A 172 -11.38 11.65 -9.97
C ALA A 172 -10.35 10.52 -9.88
N MET A 173 -9.83 10.24 -8.69
CA MET A 173 -8.95 9.11 -8.42
C MET A 173 -9.67 7.75 -8.50
N LEU A 174 -10.98 7.72 -8.17
CA LEU A 174 -11.85 6.55 -8.33
C LEU A 174 -12.07 6.18 -9.82
N LEU A 175 -11.94 7.16 -10.72
CA LEU A 175 -12.03 6.99 -12.17
C LEU A 175 -10.71 6.52 -12.80
N VAL A 176 -9.56 6.70 -12.13
CA VAL A 176 -8.22 6.33 -12.65
C VAL A 176 -8.10 4.86 -13.07
N PRO A 177 -8.63 3.87 -12.32
CA PRO A 177 -8.58 2.48 -12.73
C PRO A 177 -9.29 2.22 -14.08
N TRP A 178 -10.36 2.97 -14.38
CA TRP A 178 -11.16 2.82 -15.61
C TRP A 178 -10.47 3.42 -16.85
N LEU A 179 -9.33 4.11 -16.70
CA LEU A 179 -8.56 4.58 -17.84
C LEU A 179 -7.75 3.43 -18.47
N PRO A 180 -7.57 3.44 -19.80
CA PRO A 180 -6.80 2.40 -20.50
C PRO A 180 -5.36 2.35 -19.98
N GLU A 181 -4.81 1.13 -19.86
CA GLU A 181 -3.57 0.77 -19.13
C GLU A 181 -2.28 1.56 -19.49
N ARG A 182 -2.31 2.44 -20.50
CA ARG A 182 -1.18 3.29 -20.90
C ARG A 182 -1.11 4.62 -20.14
N ALA A 183 -2.14 4.98 -19.36
CA ALA A 183 -2.19 6.23 -18.60
C ALA A 183 -2.53 6.02 -17.11
N VAL A 184 -2.51 4.77 -16.64
CA VAL A 184 -2.90 4.43 -15.27
C VAL A 184 -1.73 4.71 -14.32
N LEU A 185 -1.89 5.75 -13.53
CA LEU A 185 -1.09 6.03 -12.35
C LEU A 185 -1.17 4.81 -11.42
N PRO A 186 -0.06 4.20 -10.98
CA PRO A 186 -0.12 3.07 -10.07
C PRO A 186 -0.88 3.49 -8.79
N PRO A 187 -1.78 2.65 -8.26
CA PRO A 187 -2.65 3.01 -7.13
C PRO A 187 -1.88 3.36 -5.86
N GLY A 188 -0.62 2.91 -5.73
CA GLY A 188 0.29 3.35 -4.68
C GLY A 188 0.51 4.88 -4.67
N LEU A 189 0.45 5.54 -5.81
CA LEU A 189 0.62 6.98 -5.93
C LEU A 189 -0.54 7.78 -5.31
N ALA A 190 -1.69 7.15 -5.11
CA ALA A 190 -2.85 7.71 -4.39
C ALA A 190 -2.75 7.55 -2.87
N VAL A 191 -2.34 6.36 -2.45
CA VAL A 191 -2.38 5.94 -1.03
C VAL A 191 -1.20 6.51 -0.25
N LEU A 192 -0.02 6.57 -0.88
CA LEU A 192 1.21 7.08 -0.27
C LEU A 192 1.17 8.57 0.12
N PRO A 193 0.68 9.52 -0.72
CA PRO A 193 0.59 10.92 -0.31
C PRO A 193 -0.49 11.12 0.75
N LEU A 194 -1.60 10.37 0.70
CA LEU A 194 -2.63 10.44 1.73
C LEU A 194 -2.09 9.95 3.08
N LEU A 195 -1.31 8.87 3.07
CA LEU A 195 -0.64 8.36 4.27
C LEU A 195 0.45 9.33 4.76
N ALA A 196 1.23 9.93 3.86
CA ALA A 196 2.20 10.96 4.22
C ALA A 196 1.52 12.17 4.87
N VAL A 197 0.37 12.62 4.32
CA VAL A 197 -0.45 13.69 4.91
C VAL A 197 -1.01 13.26 6.28
N LEU A 198 -1.43 12.00 6.44
CA LEU A 198 -1.84 11.46 7.74
C LEU A 198 -0.69 11.47 8.75
N CYS A 199 0.49 11.00 8.35
CA CYS A 199 1.69 10.97 9.17
C CYS A 199 2.13 12.38 9.57
N LEU A 200 2.08 13.35 8.65
CA LEU A 200 2.30 14.78 8.94
C LEU A 200 1.21 15.36 9.84
N GLY A 201 -0.04 14.90 9.69
CA GLY A 201 -1.14 15.23 10.59
C GLY A 201 -0.91 14.78 12.03
N LEU A 202 -0.15 13.70 12.26
CA LEU A 202 0.25 13.24 13.60
C LEU A 202 1.31 14.15 14.27
N LEU A 203 2.04 14.97 13.51
CA LEU A 203 2.92 16.00 14.10
C LEU A 203 2.14 17.19 14.68
N ARG A 204 0.81 17.28 14.44
CA ARG A 204 0.01 18.31 15.09
C ARG A 204 -0.05 18.06 16.60
N PRO A 205 0.02 19.12 17.43
CA PRO A 205 0.05 18.99 18.88
C PRO A 205 -1.23 18.33 19.40
N GLN A 206 -1.10 17.05 19.78
CA GLN A 206 -2.16 16.21 20.31
C GLN A 206 -2.21 16.31 21.84
N GLY A 207 -2.73 17.42 22.38
CA GLY A 207 -2.96 17.57 23.84
C GLY A 207 -1.73 17.31 24.73
N PRO A 208 -1.90 17.19 26.07
CA PRO A 208 -0.80 16.95 26.99
C PRO A 208 -0.40 15.47 26.98
N LEU A 209 0.44 15.08 26.01
CA LEU A 209 1.11 13.77 25.99
C LEU A 209 2.41 13.80 26.84
N PRO A 210 2.81 12.68 27.45
CA PRO A 210 4.06 12.59 28.21
C PRO A 210 5.26 12.85 27.29
N ARG A 211 6.20 13.67 27.75
CA ARG A 211 7.32 14.28 26.99
C ARG A 211 8.15 13.30 26.17
N GLN A 212 8.34 12.07 26.67
CA GLN A 212 9.07 10.99 25.97
C GLN A 212 8.31 10.43 24.75
N ARG A 213 6.97 10.33 24.81
CA ARG A 213 6.15 9.91 23.66
C ARG A 213 6.10 11.01 22.60
N THR A 214 6.07 12.27 23.01
CA THR A 214 6.09 13.42 22.09
C THR A 214 7.39 13.47 21.29
N ALA A 215 8.54 13.24 21.95
CA ALA A 215 9.85 13.17 21.28
C ALA A 215 9.93 12.00 20.28
N LEU A 216 9.41 10.82 20.66
CA LEU A 216 9.36 9.65 19.78
C LEU A 216 8.47 9.91 18.55
N ILE A 217 7.30 10.50 18.73
CA ILE A 217 6.37 10.84 17.63
C ILE A 217 7.01 11.86 16.68
N TYR A 218 7.69 12.87 17.20
CA TYR A 218 8.37 13.89 16.38
C TYR A 218 9.54 13.34 15.57
N LEU A 219 10.20 12.26 16.02
CA LEU A 219 11.27 11.59 15.29
C LEU A 219 10.74 10.56 14.29
N LEU A 220 9.71 9.80 14.69
CA LEU A 220 9.19 8.67 13.92
C LEU A 220 8.24 9.09 12.80
N ALA A 221 7.48 10.17 12.99
CA ALA A 221 6.55 10.70 11.99
C ALA A 221 7.22 11.24 10.70
N PRO A 222 8.30 12.05 10.75
CA PRO A 222 9.01 12.45 9.54
C PRO A 222 9.73 11.26 8.88
N LEU A 223 10.24 10.31 9.66
CA LEU A 223 10.85 9.09 9.14
C LEU A 223 9.81 8.22 8.40
N ALA A 224 8.59 8.09 8.95
CA ALA A 224 7.48 7.43 8.28
C ALA A 224 7.02 8.16 7.01
N ALA A 225 6.99 9.51 7.03
CA ALA A 225 6.67 10.31 5.84
C ALA A 225 7.73 10.13 4.74
N VAL A 226 9.02 10.13 5.10
CA VAL A 226 10.11 9.84 4.16
C VAL A 226 9.98 8.41 3.60
N LEU A 227 9.68 7.42 4.45
CA LEU A 227 9.45 6.04 4.03
C LEU A 227 8.22 5.88 3.11
N CYS A 228 7.26 6.79 3.15
CA CYS A 228 6.13 6.84 2.21
C CYS A 228 6.49 7.58 0.91
N LEU A 229 7.34 8.61 0.98
CA LEU A 229 7.75 9.42 -0.18
C LEU A 229 8.80 8.72 -1.06
N VAL A 230 9.69 7.91 -0.48
CA VAL A 230 10.69 7.13 -1.23
C VAL A 230 10.05 6.17 -2.27
N PRO A 231 9.06 5.34 -1.93
CA PRO A 231 8.37 4.50 -2.92
C PRO A 231 7.56 5.30 -3.92
N LEU A 232 7.00 6.45 -3.53
CA LEU A 232 6.28 7.35 -4.43
C LEU A 232 7.22 7.96 -5.48
N ALA A 233 8.38 8.49 -5.05
CA ALA A 233 9.39 9.05 -5.94
C ALA A 233 9.90 8.02 -6.95
N ARG A 234 10.11 6.77 -6.50
CA ARG A 234 10.53 5.69 -7.38
C ARG A 234 9.45 5.28 -8.39
N GLN A 235 8.19 5.24 -7.97
CA GLN A 235 7.07 4.98 -8.89
C GLN A 235 6.95 6.07 -9.97
N ILE A 236 7.18 7.34 -9.61
CA ILE A 236 7.20 8.45 -10.56
C ILE A 236 8.34 8.31 -11.56
N GLN A 237 9.55 7.96 -11.10
CA GLN A 237 10.70 7.77 -11.99
C GLN A 237 10.51 6.62 -12.99
N LEU A 238 9.90 5.50 -12.56
CA LEU A 238 9.54 4.38 -13.44
C LEU A 238 8.44 4.72 -14.45
N TRP A 239 7.70 5.80 -14.24
CA TRP A 239 6.64 6.27 -15.13
C TRP A 239 7.15 7.27 -16.18
N GLN A 240 8.29 7.92 -15.91
CA GLN A 240 8.91 8.91 -16.79
C GLN A 240 9.97 8.34 -17.75
N GLY A 241 10.40 7.08 -17.56
CA GLY A 241 11.36 6.38 -18.42
C GLY A 241 10.75 5.15 -19.05
#